data_AF-A0A0M2LYD8-F1
#
_entry.id   AF-A0A0M2LYD8-F1
#
_cell.length_a   1.000
_cell.length_b   1.000
_cell.length_c   1.000
_cell.angle_alpha   90.00
_cell.angle_beta   90.00
_cell.angle_gamma   90.00
#
_symmetry.space_group_name_H-M   'P 1'
#
loop_
_entity.id
_entity.type
_entity.pdbx_description
1 polymer ?
#
loop_
_entity_poly.entity_id
_entity_poly.type
_entity_poly.pdbx_seq_one_letter_code
_entity_poly.pdbx_strand_id
1 'polypeptide(L)' 'MAYITPELIGELIAEAPAWAKVALTMPNENLRADGCATLAQHVYDALYQPVNTDTNQLALPL' A
#
# COMPACT_ATOMS: atom_id res chain seq x y z
N MET A 1 -5.04 -0.94 18.75
CA MET A 1 -3.92 -1.50 17.96
C MET A 1 -4.54 -2.27 16.81
N ALA A 2 -4.31 -1.86 15.56
CA ALA A 2 -4.69 -2.68 14.43
C ALA A 2 -3.82 -3.94 14.47
N TYR A 3 -4.43 -5.12 14.51
CA TYR A 3 -3.69 -6.37 14.41
C TYR A 3 -3.33 -6.57 12.94
N ILE A 4 -2.05 -6.82 12.66
CA ILE A 4 -1.61 -7.20 11.33
C ILE A 4 -2.07 -8.65 11.09
N THR A 5 -3.05 -8.83 10.22
CA THR A 5 -3.58 -10.15 9.84
C THR A 5 -3.22 -10.51 8.40
N PRO A 6 -3.20 -11.80 8.03
CA PRO A 6 -3.00 -12.22 6.65
C PRO A 6 -4.03 -11.63 5.67
N GLU A 7 -5.28 -11.48 6.10
CA GLU A 7 -6.36 -10.89 5.31
C GLU A 7 -6.06 -9.42 4.99
N LEU A 8 -5.67 -8.65 6.00
CA LEU A 8 -5.27 -7.25 5.83
C LEU A 8 -4.07 -7.11 4.89
N ILE A 9 -3.04 -7.96 5.05
CA ILE A 9 -1.90 -7.96 4.13
C ILE A 9 -2.34 -8.28 2.71
N GLY A 10 -3.25 -9.24 2.53
CA GLY A 10 -3.82 -9.60 1.24
C GLY A 10 -4.55 -8.45 0.56
N GLU A 11 -5.36 -7.71 1.32
CA GLU A 11 -6.05 -6.49 0.85
C GLU A 11 -5.06 -5.41 0.42
N LEU A 12 -4.06 -5.10 1.25
CA LEU A 12 -3.04 -4.09 0.93
C LEU A 12 -2.21 -4.47 -0.30
N ILE A 13 -1.89 -5.76 -0.48
CA ILE A 13 -1.25 -6.25 -1.71
C ILE A 13 -2.19 -6.06 -2.91
N ALA A 14 -3.48 -6.30 -2.76
CA ALA A 14 -4.47 -6.11 -3.83
C ALA A 14 -4.61 -4.64 -4.22
N GLU A 15 -4.51 -3.71 -3.26
CA GLU A 15 -4.57 -2.26 -3.46
C GLU A 15 -3.28 -1.64 -4.01
N ALA A 16 -2.16 -2.36 -3.92
CA ALA A 16 -0.88 -1.88 -4.43
C ALA A 16 -0.94 -1.51 -5.93
N PRO A 17 -0.09 -0.57 -6.40
CA PRO A 17 -0.06 -0.14 -7.79
C PRO A 17 0.05 -1.31 -8.77
N ALA A 18 -0.78 -1.30 -9.82
CA ALA A 18 -0.84 -2.39 -10.80
C ALA A 18 0.53 -2.67 -11.45
N TRP A 19 1.29 -1.62 -11.74
CA TRP A 19 2.63 -1.76 -12.30
C TRP A 19 3.59 -2.52 -11.37
N ALA A 20 3.51 -2.30 -10.06
CA ALA A 20 4.38 -2.94 -9.07
C ALA A 20 4.10 -4.44 -9.00
N LYS A 21 2.81 -4.83 -8.99
CA LYS A 21 2.39 -6.24 -9.07
C LYS A 21 2.86 -6.92 -10.36
N VAL A 22 2.78 -6.22 -11.49
CA VAL A 22 3.27 -6.73 -12.78
C VAL A 22 4.80 -6.83 -12.78
N ALA A 23 5.50 -5.85 -12.22
CA ALA A 23 6.96 -5.84 -12.16
C ALA A 23 7.53 -7.04 -11.39
N LEU A 24 6.82 -7.57 -10.39
CA LEU A 24 7.21 -8.77 -9.66
C LEU A 24 7.35 -10.03 -10.54
N THR A 25 6.63 -10.10 -11.67
CA THR A 25 6.66 -11.25 -12.58
C THR A 25 7.60 -11.04 -13.77
N MET A 26 8.31 -9.90 -13.82
CA MET A 26 9.18 -9.57 -14.94
C MET A 26 10.52 -10.30 -14.87
N PRO A 27 11.11 -10.67 -16.03
CA PRO A 27 12.43 -11.30 -16.08
C PRO A 27 13.56 -10.33 -15.72
N ASN A 28 13.33 -9.02 -15.88
CA ASN A 28 14.29 -7.98 -15.55
C ASN A 28 14.40 -7.84 -14.02
N GLU A 29 15.58 -8.14 -13.48
CA GLU A 29 15.85 -8.12 -12.05
C GLU A 29 15.71 -6.73 -11.43
N ASN A 30 16.18 -5.68 -12.11
CA ASN A 30 16.07 -4.31 -11.63
C ASN A 30 14.60 -3.90 -11.50
N LEU A 31 13.80 -4.22 -12.53
CA LEU A 31 12.37 -3.91 -12.53
C LEU A 31 11.63 -4.67 -11.43
N ARG A 32 11.99 -5.94 -11.21
CA ARG A 32 11.43 -6.74 -10.12
C ARG A 32 11.78 -6.16 -8.75
N ALA A 33 13.01 -5.66 -8.57
CA ALA A 33 13.43 -4.98 -7.35
C ALA A 33 12.63 -3.70 -7.10
N ASP A 34 12.43 -2.87 -8.13
CA ASP A 34 11.64 -1.64 -8.05
C ASP A 34 10.17 -1.94 -7.69
N GLY A 35 9.60 -2.98 -8.29
CA GLY A 35 8.25 -3.47 -7.97
C GLY A 35 8.13 -3.93 -6.52
N CYS A 36 9.12 -4.67 -6.03
CA CYS A 36 9.18 -5.13 -4.64
C CYS A 36 9.28 -3.96 -3.66
N ALA A 37 10.17 -3.00 -3.91
CA ALA A 37 10.34 -1.81 -3.08
C ALA A 37 9.05 -0.99 -3.01
N THR A 38 8.37 -0.81 -4.14
CA THR A 38 7.11 -0.07 -4.19
C THR A 38 6.00 -0.78 -3.43
N LEU A 39 5.85 -2.10 -3.60
CA LEU A 39 4.85 -2.88 -2.89
C LEU A 39 5.10 -2.87 -1.37
N ALA A 40 6.36 -3.03 -0.96
CA ALA A 40 6.75 -2.95 0.45
C ALA A 40 6.44 -1.58 1.05
N GLN A 41 6.78 -0.49 0.33
CA GLN A 41 6.49 0.87 0.78
C GLN A 41 4.99 1.10 0.91
N HIS A 42 4.19 0.66 -0.06
CA HIS A 42 2.73 0.78 0.00
C HIS A 42 2.12 0.08 1.23
N VAL A 43 2.52 -1.17 1.48
CA VAL A 43 2.06 -1.93 2.66
C VAL A 43 2.53 -1.26 3.96
N TYR A 44 3.77 -0.78 4.00
CA TYR A 44 4.30 -0.09 5.16
C TYR A 44 3.53 1.19 5.47
N ASP A 45 3.30 2.03 4.46
CA ASP A 45 2.56 3.27 4.62
C ASP A 45 1.13 3.02 5.09
N ALA A 46 0.44 2.04 4.52
CA ALA A 46 -0.92 1.70 4.94
C ALA A 46 -1.01 1.17 6.39
N LEU A 47 0.02 0.46 6.87
CA LEU A 47 0.05 -0.08 8.23
C LEU A 47 0.49 0.94 9.29
N TYR A 48 1.34 1.89 8.94
CA TYR A 48 2.05 2.74 9.91
C TYR A 48 1.85 4.23 9.71
N GLN A 49 1.43 4.72 8.54
CA GLN A 49 1.05 6.12 8.42
C GLN A 49 -0.30 6.31 9.11
N PRO A 50 -0.43 7.30 10.00
CA PRO A 50 -1.73 7.68 10.51
C PRO A 50 -2.59 8.01 9.29
N VAL A 51 -3.82 7.47 9.25
CA VAL A 51 -4.87 7.96 8.35
C VAL A 51 -4.87 9.47 8.57
N ASN A 52 -4.31 10.19 7.60
CA ASN A 52 -4.31 11.64 7.62
C ASN A 52 -5.80 11.98 7.62
N THR A 53 -6.30 12.39 8.79
CA THR A 53 -7.68 12.84 8.93
C THR A 53 -7.72 14.03 8.00
N ASP A 54 -8.34 13.82 6.84
CA ASP A 54 -8.22 14.66 5.67
C ASP A 54 -8.33 16.11 6.13
N THR A 55 -7.22 16.87 6.03
CA THR A 55 -7.18 18.26 6.53
C THR A 55 -8.12 19.16 5.72
N ASN A 56 -8.65 18.66 4.61
CA ASN A 56 -9.71 19.28 3.81
C ASN A 56 -11.11 18.71 4.10
N GLN A 57 -11.30 17.88 5.12
CA GLN A 57 -12.62 17.41 5.50
C GLN A 57 -13.44 18.57 6.08
N LEU A 58 -14.38 19.09 5.28
CA LEU A 58 -15.32 20.11 5.72
C LEU A 58 -16.18 19.55 6.86
N ALA A 59 -16.28 20.32 7.95
CA ALA A 59 -17.19 19.99 9.05
C ALA A 59 -18.64 19.98 8.53
N LEU A 60 -19.35 18.88 8.75
CA LEU A 60 -20.78 18.80 8.48
C LEU A 60 -21.52 19.78 9.40
N PRO A 61 -22.41 20.63 8.86
CA PRO A 61 -23.24 21.50 9.71
C PRO A 61 -24.19 20.63 10.54
N LEU A 62 -24.24 20.92 11.84
CA LEU A 62 -25.18 20.33 12.81
C LEU A 62 -26.63 20.66 12.44
#